data_AF-A0A518BC28-F1
#
_entry.id   AF-A0A518BC28-F1
#
_cell.length_a   1.000
_cell.length_b   1.000
_cell.length_c   1.000
_cell.angle_alpha   90.00
_cell.angle_beta   90.00
_cell.angle_gamma   90.00
#
_symmetry.space_group_name_H-M   'P 1'
#
loop_
_entity.id
_entity.type
_entity.pdbx_description
1 polymer ?
#
loop_
_entity_poly.entity_id
_entity_poly.type
_entity_poly.pdbx_seq_one_letter_code
_entity_poly.pdbx_strand_id
1 'polypeptide(L)'
;MRSSSLSRTPSLEPLEERQLLANNVSAFVTRWGDLVVKGDAADNEIRVTQGASVDQYVIEGLHGTTINGGNRAVVGDVEDGLHFFLEGGNDYLGLIDLEAASDIYILGLEGDDDLQLTGVTIGGDLEVRLEGDDNIIVDRADIGETLHVLGGVGDQSLLIQDSAIAEQVSLPTRWDDDRVALLRNVIASDLGVLLGTGDDELWMESNQVLGRSLLDGGNGEGDAITPDVDANNQFAQEPVVPYFETNTPLVQDVVFGYTPGIGPDQWHLLTPAWLYSTVGRRQSAIDLSLDDSVSVGEAPLAFDYTFSSNLEFFNSGNNIEVGFQNHPDNSVTDADGTVFVLQQIHFHSASEHAIDGAHFPAEMHMVHQHQETGDALVVAVLLVEGTTPSGAWTELMTRLRADGLPTEVSLDPAELLPDADDYFAYSGSLTTPPNSEGVRWRVFQEPVGLSMIDLEAIRSSIASSATVGLFGNNRPIQETNSRIVLDV
;
A
#
# COMPACT_ATOMS: atom_id res chain seq x y z
N MET A 1 -41.71 73.54 -3.16
CA MET A 1 -40.25 73.76 -3.13
C MET A 1 -39.61 72.49 -2.57
N ARG A 2 -38.70 71.90 -3.36
CA ARG A 2 -37.90 70.72 -3.00
C ARG A 2 -36.77 71.14 -2.05
N SER A 3 -36.44 70.29 -1.07
CA SER A 3 -35.06 70.10 -0.57
C SER A 3 -35.05 69.09 0.58
N SER A 4 -34.50 67.89 0.35
CA SER A 4 -33.71 67.17 1.34
C SER A 4 -32.81 66.18 0.60
N SER A 5 -31.54 66.52 0.48
CA SER A 5 -30.48 65.67 -0.05
C SER A 5 -30.13 64.56 0.95
N LEU A 6 -30.32 63.30 0.57
CA LEU A 6 -29.69 62.16 1.23
C LEU A 6 -28.54 61.70 0.34
N SER A 7 -27.33 61.99 0.79
CA SER A 7 -26.10 61.36 0.30
C SER A 7 -26.16 59.88 0.70
N ARG A 8 -26.21 58.98 -0.27
CA ARG A 8 -26.00 57.55 -0.06
C ARG A 8 -24.58 57.22 -0.48
N THR A 9 -23.66 57.15 0.48
CA THR A 9 -22.39 56.46 0.30
C THR A 9 -22.66 54.96 0.29
N PRO A 10 -22.22 54.20 -0.72
CA PRO A 10 -22.28 52.75 -0.65
C PRO A 10 -21.27 52.28 0.39
N SER A 11 -21.74 51.61 1.44
CA SER A 11 -20.88 50.82 2.32
C SER A 11 -20.73 49.44 1.69
N LEU A 12 -19.51 49.08 1.30
CA LEU A 12 -19.13 47.68 1.14
C LEU A 12 -19.05 47.10 2.56
N GLU A 13 -19.98 46.22 2.91
CA GLU A 13 -19.78 45.35 4.06
C GLU A 13 -18.65 44.37 3.71
N PRO A 14 -17.69 44.11 4.61
CA PRO A 14 -16.72 43.05 4.39
C PRO A 14 -17.48 41.74 4.23
N LEU A 15 -17.15 40.95 3.21
CA LEU A 15 -17.58 39.55 3.13
C LEU A 15 -17.14 38.87 4.43
N GLU A 16 -18.08 38.27 5.17
CA GLU A 16 -17.73 37.45 6.33
C GLU A 16 -16.80 36.33 5.85
N GLU A 17 -15.64 36.21 6.51
CA GLU A 17 -14.72 35.10 6.33
C GLU A 17 -15.48 33.83 6.72
N ARG A 18 -15.87 33.02 5.74
CA ARG A 18 -16.39 31.68 6.02
C ARG A 18 -15.20 30.87 6.53
N GLN A 19 -15.08 30.73 7.85
CA GLN A 19 -14.27 29.66 8.41
C GLN A 19 -14.84 28.34 7.88
N LEU A 20 -14.07 27.65 7.06
CA LEU A 20 -14.30 26.25 6.77
C LEU A 20 -14.29 25.51 8.12
N LEU A 21 -15.25 24.62 8.33
CA LEU A 21 -15.20 23.72 9.47
C LEU A 21 -13.98 22.82 9.26
N ALA A 22 -13.22 22.51 10.30
CA ALA A 22 -12.10 21.57 10.16
C ALA A 22 -12.59 20.25 9.55
N ASN A 23 -11.79 19.68 8.64
CA ASN A 23 -12.11 18.51 7.85
C ASN A 23 -13.29 18.73 6.87
N ASN A 24 -13.32 19.90 6.22
CA ASN A 24 -14.28 20.21 5.17
C ASN A 24 -13.61 20.74 3.90
N VAL A 25 -13.81 19.99 2.83
CA VAL A 25 -13.48 20.33 1.46
C VAL A 25 -14.59 21.18 0.84
N SER A 26 -14.20 22.20 0.08
CA SER A 26 -15.08 23.01 -0.74
C SER A 26 -15.00 22.56 -2.20
N ALA A 27 -16.15 22.48 -2.88
CA ALA A 27 -16.21 22.09 -4.29
C ALA A 27 -17.17 23.01 -5.06
N PHE A 28 -16.68 23.68 -6.10
CA PHE A 28 -17.48 24.63 -6.88
C PHE A 28 -16.97 24.76 -8.32
N VAL A 29 -17.83 25.23 -9.23
CA VAL A 29 -17.45 25.53 -10.61
C VAL A 29 -17.12 27.02 -10.74
N THR A 30 -16.00 27.34 -11.38
CA THR A 30 -15.62 28.72 -11.67
C THR A 30 -16.52 29.31 -12.76
N ARG A 31 -16.42 30.63 -12.98
CA ARG A 31 -17.10 31.28 -14.12
C ARG A 31 -16.53 30.88 -15.49
N TRP A 32 -15.40 30.18 -15.52
CA TRP A 32 -14.71 29.74 -16.72
C TRP A 32 -14.99 28.28 -17.05
N GLY A 33 -15.61 27.53 -16.13
CA GLY A 33 -16.02 26.15 -16.36
C GLY A 33 -15.21 25.13 -15.56
N ASP A 34 -14.17 25.54 -14.84
CA ASP A 34 -13.33 24.63 -14.07
C ASP A 34 -14.04 24.15 -12.80
N LEU A 35 -13.93 22.85 -12.50
CA LEU A 35 -14.24 22.37 -11.16
C LEU A 35 -13.05 22.63 -10.25
N VAL A 36 -13.26 23.39 -9.18
CA VAL A 36 -12.28 23.60 -8.12
C VAL A 36 -12.71 22.86 -6.87
N VAL A 37 -11.85 21.96 -6.41
CA VAL A 37 -11.96 21.27 -5.14
C VAL A 37 -10.81 21.73 -4.26
N LYS A 38 -11.13 22.30 -3.11
CA LYS A 38 -10.15 22.88 -2.19
C LYS A 38 -10.37 22.35 -0.78
N GLY A 39 -9.35 21.68 -0.26
CA GLY A 39 -9.25 21.18 1.11
C GLY A 39 -8.98 22.27 2.15
N ASP A 40 -8.64 21.84 3.35
CA ASP A 40 -8.23 22.68 4.46
C ASP A 40 -6.87 22.24 5.03
N ALA A 41 -6.52 22.68 6.24
CA ALA A 41 -5.22 22.35 6.84
C ALA A 41 -5.26 21.05 7.68
N ALA A 42 -6.30 20.24 7.48
CA ALA A 42 -6.47 18.96 8.16
C ALA A 42 -6.55 17.87 7.10
N ASP A 43 -6.21 16.65 7.50
CA ASP A 43 -6.29 15.46 6.66
C ASP A 43 -7.70 15.33 6.04
N ASN A 44 -7.76 15.41 4.73
CA ASN A 44 -8.96 15.33 3.92
C ASN A 44 -8.84 14.09 3.02
N GLU A 45 -9.82 13.20 3.12
CA GLU A 45 -9.90 12.03 2.26
C GLU A 45 -11.09 12.17 1.32
N ILE A 46 -10.82 12.29 0.02
CA ILE A 46 -11.84 12.49 -1.00
C ILE A 46 -11.72 11.51 -2.16
N ARG A 47 -12.88 11.09 -2.67
CA ARG A 47 -12.99 10.31 -3.91
C ARG A 47 -13.85 11.06 -4.92
N VAL A 48 -13.37 11.17 -6.15
CA VAL A 48 -14.08 11.76 -7.28
C VAL A 48 -14.33 10.70 -8.34
N THR A 49 -15.57 10.66 -8.85
CA THR A 49 -16.01 9.75 -9.90
C THR A 49 -16.86 10.49 -10.92
N GLN A 50 -17.04 9.89 -12.11
CA GLN A 50 -17.95 10.42 -13.11
C GLN A 50 -19.39 10.45 -12.59
N GLY A 51 -20.09 11.55 -12.87
CA GLY A 51 -21.53 11.71 -12.64
C GLY A 51 -22.40 11.12 -13.73
N ALA A 52 -23.66 11.55 -13.78
CA ALA A 52 -24.64 11.05 -14.74
C ALA A 52 -24.40 11.54 -16.18
N SER A 53 -23.58 12.58 -16.35
CA SER A 53 -23.17 13.15 -17.62
C SER A 53 -21.65 13.42 -17.59
N VAL A 54 -21.07 13.60 -18.78
CA VAL A 54 -19.61 13.81 -18.96
C VAL A 54 -19.09 15.10 -18.29
N ASP A 55 -19.96 16.10 -18.16
CA ASP A 55 -19.70 17.40 -17.51
C ASP A 55 -20.12 17.44 -16.04
N GLN A 56 -20.39 16.27 -15.45
CA GLN A 56 -20.81 16.12 -14.07
C GLN A 56 -19.89 15.16 -13.33
N TYR A 57 -19.51 15.54 -12.11
CA TYR A 57 -18.67 14.75 -11.22
C TYR A 57 -19.34 14.56 -9.87
N VAL A 58 -19.07 13.42 -9.25
CA VAL A 58 -19.50 13.10 -7.89
C VAL A 58 -18.26 13.13 -7.01
N ILE A 59 -18.28 13.96 -5.98
CA ILE A 59 -17.22 14.10 -4.99
C ILE A 59 -17.76 13.56 -3.67
N GLU A 60 -17.10 12.56 -3.12
CA GLU A 60 -17.45 11.90 -1.87
C GLU A 60 -16.36 12.15 -0.84
N GLY A 61 -16.75 12.61 0.35
CA GLY A 61 -15.85 12.71 1.49
C GLY A 61 -15.81 11.40 2.26
N LEU A 62 -14.62 10.94 2.59
CA LEU A 62 -14.33 9.70 3.31
C LEU A 62 -13.83 10.03 4.73
N HIS A 63 -13.96 9.05 5.64
CA HIS A 63 -13.48 9.13 7.04
C HIS A 63 -13.77 10.45 7.77
N GLY A 64 -14.98 10.98 7.59
CA GLY A 64 -15.44 12.20 8.27
C GLY A 64 -15.17 13.49 7.49
N THR A 65 -14.44 13.42 6.38
CA THR A 65 -14.29 14.53 5.44
C THR A 65 -15.65 14.92 4.89
N THR A 66 -15.93 16.22 4.94
CA THR A 66 -17.17 16.78 4.39
C THR A 66 -16.93 17.56 3.11
N ILE A 67 -17.84 17.46 2.15
CA ILE A 67 -17.84 18.21 0.89
C ILE A 67 -18.96 19.24 0.93
N ASN A 68 -18.61 20.52 0.96
CA ASN A 68 -19.54 21.64 1.10
C ASN A 68 -20.50 21.49 2.31
N GLY A 69 -20.01 20.92 3.41
CA GLY A 69 -20.75 20.66 4.64
C GLY A 69 -21.67 19.43 4.62
N GLY A 70 -21.68 18.67 3.51
CA GLY A 70 -22.29 17.34 3.42
C GLY A 70 -21.22 16.24 3.32
N ASN A 71 -21.61 14.99 3.14
CA ASN A 71 -20.65 13.89 2.87
C ASN A 71 -20.41 13.65 1.37
N ARG A 72 -21.18 14.34 0.52
CA ARG A 72 -21.19 14.13 -0.93
C ARG A 72 -21.67 15.38 -1.65
N ALA A 73 -21.02 15.73 -2.74
CA ALA A 73 -21.47 16.75 -3.68
C ALA A 73 -21.55 16.17 -5.10
N VAL A 74 -22.57 16.59 -5.84
CA VAL A 74 -22.65 16.37 -7.29
C VAL A 74 -22.49 17.72 -7.95
N VAL A 75 -21.45 17.89 -8.74
CA VAL A 75 -21.09 19.15 -9.38
C VAL A 75 -21.22 18.95 -10.89
N GLY A 76 -22.08 19.73 -11.53
CA GLY A 76 -22.30 19.69 -12.98
C GLY A 76 -21.95 21.02 -13.64
N ASP A 77 -22.15 21.08 -14.96
CA ASP A 77 -21.77 22.22 -15.81
C ASP A 77 -20.25 22.50 -15.78
N VAL A 78 -19.45 21.45 -15.62
CA VAL A 78 -17.99 21.51 -15.67
C VAL A 78 -17.57 21.37 -17.13
N GLU A 79 -17.21 22.50 -17.72
CA GLU A 79 -16.91 22.60 -19.15
C GLU A 79 -15.41 22.62 -19.45
N ASP A 80 -14.57 22.73 -18.42
CA ASP A 80 -13.12 22.92 -18.55
C ASP A 80 -12.34 21.95 -17.61
N GLY A 81 -11.25 22.41 -16.97
CA GLY A 81 -10.36 21.58 -16.16
C GLY A 81 -10.86 21.22 -14.75
N LEU A 82 -10.15 20.29 -14.10
CA LEU A 82 -10.35 19.90 -12.70
C LEU A 82 -9.14 20.33 -11.87
N HIS A 83 -9.39 21.10 -10.82
CA HIS A 83 -8.34 21.70 -10.00
C HIS A 83 -8.52 21.26 -8.55
N PHE A 84 -7.54 20.54 -8.03
CA PHE A 84 -7.49 20.04 -6.67
C PHE A 84 -6.41 20.77 -5.89
N PHE A 85 -6.82 21.41 -4.81
CA PHE A 85 -5.92 22.07 -3.87
C PHE A 85 -6.08 21.37 -2.53
N LEU A 86 -5.15 20.49 -2.20
CA LEU A 86 -5.19 19.69 -0.97
C LEU A 86 -4.97 20.60 0.25
N GLU A 87 -4.12 21.62 0.06
CA GLU A 87 -3.64 22.54 1.10
C GLU A 87 -2.66 21.84 2.02
N GLY A 88 -2.98 21.48 3.26
CA GLY A 88 -2.00 20.77 4.09
C GLY A 88 -2.63 19.81 5.09
N GLY A 89 -1.82 18.96 5.69
CA GLY A 89 -2.30 17.72 6.30
C GLY A 89 -1.97 16.54 5.38
N ASN A 90 -2.16 15.32 5.86
CA ASN A 90 -1.88 14.13 5.06
C ASN A 90 -3.16 13.72 4.33
N ASP A 91 -3.30 14.14 3.09
CA ASP A 91 -4.52 14.06 2.32
C ASP A 91 -4.59 12.80 1.45
N TYR A 92 -5.82 12.33 1.17
CA TYR A 92 -6.06 11.31 0.15
C TYR A 92 -6.96 11.87 -0.96
N LEU A 93 -6.48 11.77 -2.20
CA LEU A 93 -7.26 12.10 -3.39
C LEU A 93 -7.33 10.89 -4.34
N GLY A 94 -8.53 10.31 -4.45
CA GLY A 94 -8.83 9.26 -5.44
C GLY A 94 -9.66 9.77 -6.62
N LEU A 95 -9.09 9.83 -7.82
CA LEU A 95 -9.81 10.07 -9.07
C LEU A 95 -10.04 8.74 -9.80
N ILE A 96 -11.30 8.28 -9.85
CA ILE A 96 -11.63 6.92 -10.28
C ILE A 96 -12.64 6.93 -11.42
N ASP A 97 -12.29 6.27 -12.53
CA ASP A 97 -13.15 6.02 -13.68
C ASP A 97 -13.93 7.29 -14.15
N LEU A 98 -13.20 8.36 -14.47
CA LEU A 98 -13.75 9.65 -14.92
C LEU A 98 -13.07 10.19 -16.17
N GLU A 99 -13.77 11.06 -16.89
CA GLU A 99 -13.25 11.79 -18.05
C GLU A 99 -13.19 13.28 -17.74
N ALA A 100 -11.99 13.86 -17.73
CA ALA A 100 -11.79 15.31 -17.71
C ALA A 100 -11.65 15.84 -19.15
N ALA A 101 -12.44 16.84 -19.51
CA ALA A 101 -12.43 17.39 -20.88
C ALA A 101 -11.16 18.19 -21.22
N SER A 102 -10.53 18.78 -20.21
CA SER A 102 -9.27 19.53 -20.32
C SER A 102 -8.27 19.04 -19.27
N ASP A 103 -7.63 19.95 -18.55
CA ASP A 103 -6.49 19.66 -17.68
C ASP A 103 -6.95 19.17 -16.31
N ILE A 104 -6.12 18.37 -15.65
CA ILE A 104 -6.20 18.12 -14.22
C ILE A 104 -4.97 18.72 -13.55
N TYR A 105 -5.22 19.60 -12.59
CA TYR A 105 -4.18 20.24 -11.79
C TYR A 105 -4.35 19.84 -10.32
N ILE A 106 -3.30 19.29 -9.72
CA ILE A 106 -3.29 18.85 -8.32
C ILE A 106 -2.13 19.53 -7.61
N LEU A 107 -2.45 20.21 -6.51
CA LEU A 107 -1.48 20.93 -5.69
C LEU A 107 -1.70 20.61 -4.21
N GLY A 108 -0.68 20.03 -3.59
CA GLY A 108 -0.51 19.89 -2.15
C GLY A 108 0.55 20.87 -1.64
N LEU A 109 0.49 21.25 -0.37
CA LEU A 109 1.50 22.07 0.30
C LEU A 109 2.31 21.22 1.27
N GLU A 110 2.03 21.26 2.58
CA GLU A 110 2.75 20.47 3.58
C GLU A 110 1.93 19.23 3.94
N GLY A 111 2.49 18.03 3.80
CA GLY A 111 1.85 16.78 4.21
C GLY A 111 2.38 15.59 3.43
N ASP A 112 2.16 14.37 3.94
CA ASP A 112 2.54 13.13 3.25
C ASP A 112 1.30 12.57 2.54
N ASP A 113 1.06 13.02 1.31
CA ASP A 113 -0.19 12.83 0.60
C ASP A 113 -0.25 11.52 -0.18
N ASP A 114 -1.49 11.03 -0.36
CA ASP A 114 -1.82 9.90 -1.23
C ASP A 114 -2.65 10.34 -2.42
N LEU A 115 -2.07 10.22 -3.60
CA LEU A 115 -2.75 10.50 -4.85
C LEU A 115 -2.96 9.22 -5.66
N GLN A 116 -4.21 8.92 -6.00
CA GLN A 116 -4.58 7.80 -6.84
C GLN A 116 -5.44 8.24 -8.03
N LEU A 117 -4.93 8.08 -9.25
CA LEU A 117 -5.68 8.19 -10.49
C LEU A 117 -5.82 6.80 -11.09
N THR A 118 -7.04 6.35 -11.34
CA THR A 118 -7.29 5.00 -11.84
C THR A 118 -8.42 4.99 -12.87
N GLY A 119 -8.12 4.57 -14.11
CA GLY A 119 -9.11 4.53 -15.17
C GLY A 119 -9.56 5.92 -15.66
N VAL A 120 -8.67 6.92 -15.58
CA VAL A 120 -9.00 8.32 -15.87
C VAL A 120 -8.62 8.69 -17.30
N THR A 121 -9.52 9.36 -18.03
CA THR A 121 -9.19 10.00 -19.31
C THR A 121 -9.09 11.50 -19.11
N ILE A 122 -8.03 12.12 -19.62
CA ILE A 122 -7.75 13.56 -19.47
C ILE A 122 -7.55 14.12 -20.87
N GLY A 123 -8.36 15.11 -21.26
CA GLY A 123 -8.28 15.71 -22.59
C GLY A 123 -7.03 16.56 -22.79
N GLY A 124 -6.52 17.16 -21.71
CA GLY A 124 -5.34 18.01 -21.71
C GLY A 124 -4.20 17.49 -20.81
N ASP A 125 -3.61 18.38 -20.03
CA ASP A 125 -2.46 18.09 -19.17
C ASP A 125 -2.88 17.44 -17.85
N LEU A 126 -2.03 16.55 -17.31
CA LEU A 126 -2.03 16.19 -15.89
C LEU A 126 -0.82 16.81 -15.23
N GLU A 127 -1.06 17.75 -14.31
CA GLU A 127 -0.01 18.36 -13.50
C GLU A 127 -0.24 18.08 -12.01
N VAL A 128 0.76 17.46 -11.39
CA VAL A 128 0.80 17.13 -9.96
C VAL A 128 1.98 17.84 -9.33
N ARG A 129 1.75 18.51 -8.21
CA ARG A 129 2.77 19.16 -7.39
C ARG A 129 2.44 18.93 -5.93
N LEU A 130 3.26 18.14 -5.26
CA LEU A 130 3.11 17.83 -3.84
C LEU A 130 4.45 18.12 -3.14
N GLU A 131 4.41 18.36 -1.83
CA GLU A 131 5.62 18.47 -1.01
C GLU A 131 5.42 17.68 0.28
N GLY A 132 6.46 16.97 0.72
CA GLY A 132 6.37 15.94 1.75
C GLY A 132 6.74 14.57 1.17
N ASP A 133 6.53 13.50 1.94
CA ASP A 133 6.83 12.14 1.48
C ASP A 133 5.57 11.55 0.81
N ASP A 134 5.39 11.84 -0.48
CA ASP A 134 4.12 11.57 -1.17
C ASP A 134 4.11 10.26 -1.95
N ASN A 135 2.92 9.64 -2.00
CA ASN A 135 2.66 8.45 -2.82
C ASN A 135 1.71 8.78 -3.97
N ILE A 136 2.17 8.59 -5.20
CA ILE A 136 1.43 8.94 -6.41
C ILE A 136 1.28 7.71 -7.30
N ILE A 137 0.02 7.34 -7.59
CA ILE A 137 -0.32 6.23 -8.48
C ILE A 137 -1.15 6.74 -9.65
N VAL A 138 -0.67 6.48 -10.86
CA VAL A 138 -1.40 6.70 -12.12
C VAL A 138 -1.55 5.35 -12.83
N ASP A 139 -2.75 4.78 -12.77
CA ASP A 139 -3.08 3.46 -13.31
C ASP A 139 -4.15 3.55 -14.40
N ARG A 140 -3.92 2.90 -15.54
CA ARG A 140 -4.90 2.84 -16.65
C ARG A 140 -5.42 4.21 -17.08
N ALA A 141 -4.55 5.22 -17.13
CA ALA A 141 -4.92 6.57 -17.55
C ALA A 141 -4.69 6.80 -19.06
N ASP A 142 -5.49 7.68 -19.67
CA ASP A 142 -5.30 8.16 -21.04
C ASP A 142 -5.19 9.69 -21.01
N ILE A 143 -3.97 10.22 -21.16
CA ILE A 143 -3.64 11.65 -21.01
C ILE A 143 -3.41 12.25 -22.40
N GLY A 144 -4.26 13.21 -22.77
CA GLY A 144 -4.34 13.80 -24.10
C GLY A 144 -3.22 14.79 -24.42
N GLU A 145 -2.54 15.34 -23.41
CA GLU A 145 -1.35 16.18 -23.59
C GLU A 145 -0.19 15.68 -22.70
N THR A 146 0.31 16.51 -21.78
CA THR A 146 1.54 16.27 -21.00
C THR A 146 1.21 15.69 -19.62
N LEU A 147 2.04 14.78 -19.15
CA LEU A 147 2.10 14.38 -17.74
C LEU A 147 3.29 15.06 -17.06
N HIS A 148 3.03 15.84 -16.03
CA HIS A 148 4.03 16.52 -15.24
C HIS A 148 3.82 16.21 -13.75
N VAL A 149 4.78 15.52 -13.14
CA VAL A 149 4.79 15.29 -11.68
C VAL A 149 6.04 15.96 -11.13
N LEU A 150 5.84 17.03 -10.37
CA LEU A 150 6.89 17.77 -9.69
C LEU A 150 6.95 17.29 -8.25
N GLY A 151 8.05 16.62 -7.88
CA GLY A 151 8.38 16.37 -6.48
C GLY A 151 8.84 17.65 -5.78
N GLY A 152 8.44 17.77 -4.53
CA GLY A 152 8.86 18.80 -3.59
C GLY A 152 10.08 18.35 -2.78
N VAL A 153 10.22 18.87 -1.57
CA VAL A 153 11.14 18.31 -0.56
C VAL A 153 10.50 17.08 0.08
N GLY A 154 11.25 15.98 0.27
CA GLY A 154 10.74 14.70 0.81
C GLY A 154 10.80 13.55 -0.21
N ASP A 155 10.85 12.31 0.29
CA ASP A 155 11.05 11.10 -0.52
C ASP A 155 9.78 10.80 -1.34
N GLN A 156 9.86 10.91 -2.67
CA GLN A 156 8.71 10.71 -3.54
C GLN A 156 8.57 9.27 -4.01
N SER A 157 7.34 8.76 -4.03
CA SER A 157 7.04 7.43 -4.54
C SER A 157 6.00 7.47 -5.65
N LEU A 158 6.45 7.29 -6.89
CA LEU A 158 5.63 7.42 -8.09
C LEU A 158 5.52 6.09 -8.85
N LEU A 159 4.30 5.64 -9.08
CA LEU A 159 3.98 4.52 -9.97
C LEU A 159 3.07 4.99 -11.12
N ILE A 160 3.55 4.86 -12.35
CA ILE A 160 2.74 5.06 -13.56
C ILE A 160 2.68 3.75 -14.32
N GLN A 161 1.48 3.20 -14.51
CA GLN A 161 1.33 1.93 -15.20
C GLN A 161 0.10 1.84 -16.10
N ASP A 162 0.22 0.96 -17.11
CA ASP A 162 -0.84 0.62 -18.05
C ASP A 162 -1.52 1.85 -18.70
N SER A 163 -0.77 2.95 -18.84
CA SER A 163 -1.30 4.26 -19.22
C SER A 163 -0.79 4.73 -20.58
N ALA A 164 -1.57 5.58 -21.24
CA ALA A 164 -1.22 6.25 -22.49
C ALA A 164 -1.06 7.76 -22.25
N ILE A 165 0.03 8.34 -22.77
CA ILE A 165 0.33 9.77 -22.70
C ILE A 165 0.64 10.26 -24.11
N ALA A 166 -0.16 11.17 -24.63
CA ALA A 166 -0.11 11.61 -26.01
C ALA A 166 1.03 12.60 -26.29
N GLU A 167 1.48 13.34 -25.28
CA GLU A 167 2.65 14.21 -25.40
C GLU A 167 3.76 13.82 -24.43
N GLN A 168 4.36 14.79 -23.73
CA GLN A 168 5.58 14.62 -22.96
C GLN A 168 5.27 14.07 -21.57
N VAL A 169 6.20 13.27 -21.03
CA VAL A 169 6.25 12.96 -19.60
C VAL A 169 7.46 13.68 -18.99
N SER A 170 7.26 14.39 -17.89
CA SER A 170 8.30 15.09 -17.15
C SER A 170 8.18 14.81 -15.65
N LEU A 171 9.18 14.16 -15.07
CA LEU A 171 9.19 13.70 -13.68
C LEU A 171 10.43 14.24 -12.93
N PRO A 172 10.47 15.53 -12.58
CA PRO A 172 11.49 16.09 -11.71
C PRO A 172 11.14 15.92 -10.23
N THR A 173 11.80 15.03 -9.52
CA THR A 173 11.57 14.80 -8.07
C THR A 173 12.53 15.63 -7.20
N ARG A 174 13.75 15.88 -7.69
CA ARG A 174 14.74 16.92 -7.33
C ARG A 174 15.58 16.65 -6.09
N TRP A 175 15.00 16.21 -4.99
CA TRP A 175 15.65 16.17 -3.67
C TRP A 175 15.23 14.92 -2.89
N ASP A 176 16.17 14.42 -2.08
CA ASP A 176 15.98 13.26 -1.20
C ASP A 176 15.83 11.95 -2.00
N ASP A 177 15.51 10.82 -1.37
CA ASP A 177 15.65 9.50 -1.99
C ASP A 177 14.36 9.13 -2.75
N ASP A 178 14.34 9.38 -4.06
CA ASP A 178 13.12 9.30 -4.87
C ASP A 178 12.98 8.00 -5.64
N ARG A 179 11.73 7.55 -5.82
CA ARG A 179 11.44 6.29 -6.51
C ARG A 179 10.35 6.42 -7.56
N VAL A 180 10.71 6.03 -8.78
CA VAL A 180 9.84 6.14 -9.96
C VAL A 180 9.74 4.78 -10.65
N ALA A 181 8.51 4.28 -10.80
CA ALA A 181 8.21 3.07 -11.56
C ALA A 181 7.33 3.38 -12.76
N LEU A 182 7.81 3.04 -13.97
CA LEU A 182 7.09 3.15 -15.23
C LEU A 182 6.86 1.76 -15.80
N LEU A 183 5.61 1.29 -15.86
CA LEU A 183 5.29 -0.08 -16.28
C LEU A 183 4.23 -0.10 -17.40
N ARG A 184 4.54 -0.72 -18.54
CA ARG A 184 3.56 -0.99 -19.62
C ARG A 184 2.87 0.26 -20.17
N ASN A 185 3.56 1.41 -20.18
CA ASN A 185 2.98 2.66 -20.67
C ASN A 185 3.27 2.91 -22.15
N VAL A 186 2.46 3.75 -22.79
CA VAL A 186 2.71 4.29 -24.13
C VAL A 186 2.87 5.81 -24.04
N ILE A 187 4.07 6.33 -24.28
CA ILE A 187 4.40 7.75 -24.29
C ILE A 187 4.69 8.16 -25.73
N ALA A 188 3.82 8.99 -26.31
CA ALA A 188 3.89 9.34 -27.72
C ALA A 188 4.89 10.46 -28.05
N SER A 189 5.47 11.13 -27.03
CA SER A 189 6.52 12.14 -27.19
C SER A 189 7.72 11.87 -26.27
N ASP A 190 8.41 12.94 -25.84
CA ASP A 190 9.61 12.87 -25.03
C ASP A 190 9.32 12.38 -23.59
N LEU A 191 10.25 11.61 -23.01
CA LEU A 191 10.26 11.21 -21.60
C LEU A 191 11.46 11.87 -20.91
N GLY A 192 11.19 12.64 -19.87
CA GLY A 192 12.20 13.17 -18.95
C GLY A 192 11.96 12.65 -17.55
N VAL A 193 12.92 11.91 -16.99
CA VAL A 193 12.98 11.55 -15.57
C VAL A 193 14.24 12.19 -15.00
N LEU A 194 14.09 13.02 -13.97
CA LEU A 194 15.19 13.79 -13.36
C LEU A 194 15.10 13.62 -11.84
N LEU A 195 15.89 12.70 -11.28
CA LEU A 195 15.72 12.28 -9.89
C LEU A 195 16.42 13.24 -8.92
N GLY A 196 17.70 13.53 -9.14
CA GLY A 196 18.29 14.80 -8.68
C GLY A 196 19.34 14.62 -7.62
N THR A 197 19.00 14.59 -6.33
CA THR A 197 19.97 14.37 -5.25
C THR A 197 19.38 13.42 -4.22
N GLY A 198 20.09 12.36 -3.89
CA GLY A 198 19.58 11.28 -3.03
C GLY A 198 20.08 9.97 -3.61
N ASP A 199 19.74 8.83 -3.01
CA ASP A 199 20.00 7.51 -3.59
C ASP A 199 18.73 7.09 -4.37
N ASP A 200 18.70 7.40 -5.67
CA ASP A 200 17.46 7.40 -6.46
C ASP A 200 17.18 6.09 -7.23
N GLU A 201 15.91 5.78 -7.45
CA GLU A 201 15.46 4.53 -8.05
C GLU A 201 14.54 4.76 -9.27
N LEU A 202 14.91 4.19 -10.42
CA LEU A 202 14.04 4.13 -11.61
C LEU A 202 13.77 2.69 -12.04
N TRP A 203 12.53 2.23 -11.89
CA TRP A 203 12.07 0.97 -12.47
C TRP A 203 11.37 1.21 -13.81
N MET A 204 11.80 0.51 -14.86
CA MET A 204 11.14 0.61 -16.18
C MET A 204 10.93 -0.76 -16.82
N GLU A 205 9.69 -1.09 -17.15
CA GLU A 205 9.37 -2.35 -17.83
C GLU A 205 8.29 -2.20 -18.88
N SER A 206 8.53 -2.79 -20.06
CA SER A 206 7.53 -2.91 -21.15
C SER A 206 6.89 -1.59 -21.61
N ASN A 207 7.57 -0.45 -21.45
CA ASN A 207 7.09 0.84 -21.93
C ASN A 207 7.37 1.04 -23.43
N GLN A 208 6.58 1.87 -24.09
CA GLN A 208 6.84 2.35 -25.44
C GLN A 208 6.99 3.88 -25.41
N VAL A 209 8.16 4.40 -25.76
CA VAL A 209 8.43 5.84 -25.83
C VAL A 209 8.77 6.24 -27.27
N LEU A 210 7.94 7.07 -27.88
CA LEU A 210 8.06 7.45 -29.30
C LEU A 210 8.94 8.68 -29.53
N GLY A 211 9.22 9.46 -28.48
CA GLY A 211 10.13 10.61 -28.53
C GLY A 211 11.54 10.32 -28.04
N ARG A 212 12.22 11.37 -27.57
CA ARG A 212 13.53 11.28 -26.92
C ARG A 212 13.37 10.95 -25.46
N SER A 213 14.34 10.23 -24.90
CA SER A 213 14.35 9.91 -23.48
C SER A 213 15.60 10.44 -22.81
N LEU A 214 15.41 11.19 -21.72
CA LEU A 214 16.44 11.57 -20.78
C LEU A 214 16.07 10.96 -19.43
N LEU A 215 16.86 10.01 -18.99
CA LEU A 215 16.73 9.36 -17.69
C LEU A 215 17.95 9.77 -16.88
N ASP A 216 17.81 10.75 -16.01
CA ASP A 216 18.91 11.33 -15.24
C ASP A 216 18.77 10.92 -13.77
N GLY A 217 19.72 10.10 -13.29
CA GLY A 217 19.79 9.69 -11.89
C GLY A 217 20.14 10.87 -10.97
N GLY A 218 20.81 11.89 -11.48
CA GLY A 218 21.16 13.08 -10.71
C GLY A 218 22.60 13.10 -10.23
N ASN A 219 22.83 13.53 -8.99
CA ASN A 219 24.17 13.60 -8.38
C ASN A 219 24.24 12.81 -7.07
N GLY A 220 23.31 11.86 -6.91
CA GLY A 220 23.30 10.85 -5.88
C GLY A 220 24.48 9.88 -5.95
N GLU A 221 24.64 9.07 -4.91
CA GLU A 221 25.43 7.85 -5.00
C GLU A 221 24.41 6.68 -4.97
N GLY A 222 24.65 5.55 -5.65
CA GLY A 222 23.72 4.41 -5.60
C GLY A 222 22.51 4.48 -6.55
N ASP A 223 22.41 5.49 -7.41
CA ASP A 223 21.30 5.63 -8.38
C ASP A 223 21.15 4.39 -9.27
N ALA A 224 19.98 3.75 -9.20
CA ALA A 224 19.70 2.48 -9.84
C ALA A 224 18.62 2.59 -10.92
N ILE A 225 18.80 1.79 -11.99
CA ILE A 225 17.77 1.54 -12.99
C ILE A 225 17.55 0.03 -13.15
N THR A 226 16.31 -0.42 -12.93
CA THR A 226 15.98 -1.85 -12.77
C THR A 226 14.84 -2.28 -13.71
N PRO A 227 14.87 -3.50 -14.29
CA PRO A 227 15.97 -4.48 -14.27
C PRO A 227 17.09 -4.18 -15.27
N ASP A 228 16.79 -3.42 -16.32
CA ASP A 228 17.69 -2.70 -17.24
C ASP A 228 16.77 -1.78 -18.05
N VAL A 229 17.27 -0.68 -18.60
CA VAL A 229 16.52 0.16 -19.55
C VAL A 229 15.96 -0.69 -20.70
N ASP A 230 16.65 -1.77 -21.06
CA ASP A 230 16.31 -2.71 -22.14
C ASP A 230 15.27 -3.79 -21.75
N ALA A 231 14.65 -3.74 -20.56
CA ALA A 231 13.66 -4.70 -20.07
C ALA A 231 12.31 -4.67 -20.82
N ASN A 232 12.35 -5.04 -22.10
CA ASN A 232 11.25 -4.97 -23.07
C ASN A 232 10.70 -3.56 -23.33
N ASN A 233 11.38 -2.52 -22.87
CA ASN A 233 11.05 -1.15 -23.24
C ASN A 233 11.39 -0.90 -24.73
N GLN A 234 10.59 -0.08 -25.40
CA GLN A 234 10.76 0.31 -26.79
C GLN A 234 10.95 1.81 -26.88
N PHE A 235 12.19 2.24 -27.09
CA PHE A 235 12.50 3.65 -27.31
C PHE A 235 12.67 3.94 -28.80
N ALA A 236 12.13 5.06 -29.28
CA ALA A 236 12.33 5.51 -30.66
C ALA A 236 13.79 5.89 -30.95
N GLN A 237 14.54 6.27 -29.92
CA GLN A 237 15.97 6.59 -29.95
C GLN A 237 16.63 6.02 -28.69
N GLU A 238 17.92 5.72 -28.76
CA GLU A 238 18.69 5.32 -27.58
C GLU A 238 18.51 6.36 -26.45
N PRO A 239 18.05 5.95 -25.26
CA PRO A 239 17.84 6.86 -24.15
C PRO A 239 19.18 7.44 -23.68
N VAL A 240 19.16 8.71 -23.30
CA VAL A 240 20.29 9.36 -22.65
C VAL A 240 20.17 9.08 -21.17
N VAL A 241 21.09 8.25 -20.64
CA VAL A 241 21.04 7.73 -19.27
C VAL A 241 22.30 8.15 -18.48
N PRO A 242 22.43 9.43 -18.13
CA PRO A 242 23.56 9.90 -17.33
C PRO A 242 23.33 9.59 -15.85
N TYR A 243 24.44 9.55 -15.12
CA TYR A 243 24.49 9.53 -13.65
C TYR A 243 23.85 8.34 -12.92
N PHE A 244 23.31 7.35 -13.62
CA PHE A 244 23.04 6.03 -13.05
C PHE A 244 24.32 5.17 -12.98
N GLU A 245 24.48 4.41 -11.90
CA GLU A 245 25.72 3.65 -11.60
C GLU A 245 25.74 2.21 -12.16
N THR A 246 24.83 1.93 -13.11
CA THR A 246 24.22 0.65 -13.56
C THR A 246 24.95 -0.72 -13.53
N ASN A 247 24.09 -1.76 -13.52
CA ASN A 247 24.27 -3.23 -13.58
C ASN A 247 24.46 -4.00 -12.26
N THR A 248 23.39 -4.09 -11.46
CA THR A 248 23.23 -5.22 -10.51
C THR A 248 22.33 -6.28 -11.16
N PRO A 249 22.81 -7.51 -11.42
CA PRO A 249 21.99 -8.57 -12.01
C PRO A 249 20.81 -8.93 -11.11
N LEU A 250 19.70 -9.36 -11.73
CA LEU A 250 18.56 -10.03 -11.07
C LEU A 250 19.04 -10.91 -9.91
N VAL A 251 18.62 -10.55 -8.69
CA VAL A 251 18.78 -11.34 -7.46
C VAL A 251 20.20 -11.91 -7.31
N GLN A 252 21.16 -11.06 -6.96
CA GLN A 252 22.06 -11.51 -5.89
C GLN A 252 21.16 -11.61 -4.65
N ASP A 253 21.21 -12.71 -3.89
CA ASP A 253 20.41 -12.92 -2.68
C ASP A 253 20.33 -11.62 -1.86
N VAL A 254 19.27 -10.83 -2.06
CA VAL A 254 19.08 -9.59 -1.31
C VAL A 254 18.64 -10.08 0.05
N VAL A 255 19.59 -10.13 0.95
CA VAL A 255 19.37 -10.67 2.27
C VAL A 255 18.61 -9.61 3.06
N PHE A 256 17.31 -9.80 3.20
CA PHE A 256 16.53 -9.08 4.20
C PHE A 256 16.57 -9.82 5.53
N GLY A 257 16.26 -9.10 6.60
CA GLY A 257 16.17 -9.63 7.93
C GLY A 257 15.51 -8.65 8.89
N TYR A 258 15.90 -8.73 10.14
CA TYR A 258 15.40 -7.92 11.25
C TYR A 258 16.53 -7.33 12.08
N THR A 259 17.78 -7.51 11.65
CA THR A 259 18.95 -6.87 12.22
C THR A 259 19.18 -5.49 11.59
N PRO A 260 19.86 -4.56 12.29
CA PRO A 260 20.21 -3.24 11.75
C PRO A 260 20.86 -3.32 10.36
N GLY A 261 20.42 -2.45 9.45
CA GLY A 261 20.92 -2.36 8.07
C GLY A 261 20.26 -3.31 7.07
N ILE A 262 19.49 -4.30 7.53
CA ILE A 262 18.65 -5.16 6.67
C ILE A 262 17.23 -5.36 7.25
N GLY A 263 16.85 -4.51 8.21
CA GLY A 263 15.60 -4.60 8.98
C GLY A 263 14.38 -4.02 8.23
N PRO A 264 13.17 -4.18 8.79
CA PRO A 264 11.92 -3.70 8.20
C PRO A 264 11.92 -2.23 7.79
N ASP A 265 12.55 -1.38 8.59
CA ASP A 265 12.74 0.05 8.34
C ASP A 265 13.67 0.33 7.14
N GLN A 266 14.29 -0.69 6.56
CA GLN A 266 15.24 -0.57 5.46
C GLN A 266 14.91 -1.52 4.30
N TRP A 267 13.89 -2.38 4.40
CA TRP A 267 13.59 -3.37 3.35
C TRP A 267 13.38 -2.74 1.98
N HIS A 268 12.65 -1.64 1.94
CA HIS A 268 12.45 -0.85 0.74
C HIS A 268 13.78 -0.35 0.14
N LEU A 269 14.84 -0.13 0.92
CA LEU A 269 16.18 0.29 0.47
C LEU A 269 17.09 -0.89 0.09
N LEU A 270 16.73 -2.13 0.46
CA LEU A 270 17.55 -3.31 0.16
C LEU A 270 17.46 -3.72 -1.30
N THR A 271 16.29 -3.55 -1.90
CA THR A 271 16.15 -3.69 -3.35
C THR A 271 14.94 -2.93 -3.89
N PRO A 272 15.09 -2.41 -5.11
CA PRO A 272 14.03 -1.86 -5.93
C PRO A 272 12.68 -2.58 -5.92
N ALA A 273 12.73 -3.92 -6.02
CA ALA A 273 11.52 -4.73 -6.13
C ALA A 273 10.63 -4.66 -4.88
N TRP A 274 11.14 -4.09 -3.78
CA TRP A 274 10.49 -4.05 -2.47
C TRP A 274 10.06 -2.63 -2.07
N LEU A 275 10.04 -1.66 -2.97
CA LEU A 275 9.48 -0.32 -2.71
C LEU A 275 8.04 -0.39 -2.15
N TYR A 276 7.26 -1.38 -2.57
CA TYR A 276 5.90 -1.60 -2.08
C TYR A 276 5.81 -1.82 -0.54
N SER A 277 6.95 -2.08 0.12
CA SER A 277 7.07 -2.21 1.57
C SER A 277 6.92 -0.90 2.34
N THR A 278 7.00 0.27 1.70
CA THR A 278 6.82 1.58 2.35
C THR A 278 5.66 2.40 1.80
N VAL A 279 5.33 2.24 0.51
CA VAL A 279 4.33 3.08 -0.18
C VAL A 279 2.92 2.49 -0.15
N GLY A 280 2.81 1.22 0.22
CA GLY A 280 1.52 0.56 0.34
C GLY A 280 0.71 1.17 1.49
N ARG A 281 -0.53 1.57 1.21
CA ARG A 281 -1.45 2.10 2.24
C ARG A 281 -2.38 1.02 2.82
N ARG A 282 -2.23 -0.24 2.42
CA ARG A 282 -2.92 -1.40 3.00
C ARG A 282 -1.94 -2.45 3.49
N GLN A 283 -0.87 -2.00 4.14
CA GLN A 283 0.21 -2.85 4.63
C GLN A 283 -0.13 -3.60 5.93
N SER A 284 0.51 -4.75 6.15
CA SER A 284 0.35 -5.60 7.33
C SER A 284 1.68 -5.79 8.07
N ALA A 285 1.71 -6.07 9.38
CA ALA A 285 0.57 -6.25 10.29
C ALA A 285 -0.04 -4.93 10.76
N ILE A 286 -1.20 -4.97 11.43
CA ILE A 286 -1.86 -3.80 12.04
C ILE A 286 -2.15 -4.03 13.53
N ASP A 287 -2.40 -2.96 14.28
CA ASP A 287 -3.01 -3.03 15.60
C ASP A 287 -4.53 -3.26 15.44
N LEU A 288 -5.04 -4.31 16.07
CA LEU A 288 -6.45 -4.70 16.00
C LEU A 288 -7.14 -4.18 17.26
N SER A 289 -8.26 -3.48 17.09
CA SER A 289 -9.00 -2.89 18.21
C SER A 289 -10.42 -3.45 18.21
N LEU A 290 -10.85 -4.00 19.34
CA LEU A 290 -12.23 -4.46 19.50
C LEU A 290 -13.21 -3.27 19.42
N ASP A 291 -12.81 -2.12 19.98
CA ASP A 291 -13.65 -0.92 20.02
C ASP A 291 -13.78 -0.23 18.64
N ASP A 292 -12.75 -0.33 17.79
CA ASP A 292 -12.74 0.29 16.46
C ASP A 292 -13.15 -0.67 15.33
N SER A 293 -13.28 -1.96 15.63
CA SER A 293 -13.75 -2.97 14.69
C SER A 293 -15.26 -2.93 14.46
N VAL A 294 -15.68 -3.35 13.26
CA VAL A 294 -17.09 -3.48 12.92
C VAL A 294 -17.53 -4.91 13.18
N SER A 295 -18.30 -5.10 14.26
CA SER A 295 -18.93 -6.39 14.53
C SER A 295 -19.91 -6.76 13.42
N VAL A 296 -19.68 -7.92 12.80
CA VAL A 296 -20.55 -8.52 11.81
C VAL A 296 -21.16 -9.81 12.34
N GLY A 297 -22.22 -10.30 11.69
CA GLY A 297 -22.80 -11.59 12.09
C GLY A 297 -21.91 -12.76 11.66
N GLU A 298 -22.22 -13.95 12.20
CA GLU A 298 -21.47 -15.19 11.93
C GLU A 298 -21.12 -15.36 10.44
N ALA A 299 -19.82 -15.36 10.15
CA ALA A 299 -19.26 -15.74 8.86
C ALA A 299 -18.11 -16.74 9.07
N PRO A 300 -18.43 -17.98 9.48
CA PRO A 300 -17.42 -18.93 9.92
C PRO A 300 -16.50 -19.35 8.77
N LEU A 301 -15.21 -19.43 9.07
CA LEU A 301 -14.23 -20.07 8.19
C LEU A 301 -14.49 -21.58 8.19
N ALA A 302 -14.59 -22.18 7.00
CA ALA A 302 -14.72 -23.63 6.89
C ALA A 302 -13.38 -24.27 6.58
N PHE A 303 -12.77 -24.90 7.58
CA PHE A 303 -11.51 -25.62 7.44
C PHE A 303 -11.78 -27.05 6.96
N ASP A 304 -11.18 -27.43 5.83
CA ASP A 304 -11.09 -28.81 5.35
C ASP A 304 -9.62 -29.23 5.45
N TYR A 305 -9.22 -29.55 6.68
CA TYR A 305 -7.87 -30.01 7.00
C TYR A 305 -7.85 -31.51 7.26
N THR A 306 -6.74 -32.12 6.91
CA THR A 306 -6.50 -33.55 7.04
C THR A 306 -5.15 -33.80 7.67
N PHE A 307 -5.06 -34.91 8.42
CA PHE A 307 -3.78 -35.40 8.91
C PHE A 307 -2.79 -35.57 7.75
N SER A 308 -1.69 -34.83 7.82
CA SER A 308 -0.66 -34.79 6.80
C SER A 308 0.65 -35.35 7.35
N SER A 309 1.31 -36.20 6.58
CA SER A 309 2.56 -36.88 6.97
C SER A 309 3.70 -36.56 6.02
N ASN A 310 4.94 -36.62 6.52
CA ASN A 310 6.16 -36.28 5.78
C ASN A 310 6.18 -34.80 5.36
N LEU A 311 5.68 -33.93 6.21
CA LEU A 311 5.80 -32.48 6.04
C LEU A 311 7.24 -32.09 6.35
N GLU A 312 7.89 -31.36 5.45
CA GLU A 312 9.27 -30.94 5.61
C GLU A 312 9.35 -29.57 6.28
N PHE A 313 10.33 -29.41 7.17
CA PHE A 313 10.72 -28.07 7.61
C PHE A 313 11.67 -27.47 6.59
N PHE A 314 11.47 -26.18 6.32
CA PHE A 314 12.42 -25.39 5.55
C PHE A 314 12.79 -24.14 6.34
N ASN A 315 14.05 -23.72 6.17
CA ASN A 315 14.55 -22.49 6.73
C ASN A 315 14.68 -21.49 5.59
N SER A 316 13.83 -20.46 5.60
CA SER A 316 13.80 -19.41 4.59
C SER A 316 14.86 -18.33 4.81
N GLY A 317 15.76 -18.53 5.78
CA GLY A 317 16.71 -17.51 6.24
C GLY A 317 16.11 -16.62 7.31
N ASN A 318 14.82 -16.30 7.28
CA ASN A 318 14.17 -15.41 8.25
C ASN A 318 13.11 -16.10 9.12
N ASN A 319 12.75 -17.34 8.78
CA ASN A 319 11.79 -18.14 9.51
C ASN A 319 12.09 -19.64 9.40
N ILE A 320 11.45 -20.42 10.27
CA ILE A 320 11.33 -21.87 10.14
C ILE A 320 9.88 -22.17 9.78
N GLU A 321 9.71 -22.86 8.67
CA GLU A 321 8.41 -23.04 8.04
C GLU A 321 8.15 -24.53 7.82
N VAL A 322 6.88 -24.94 7.89
CA VAL A 322 6.42 -26.30 7.59
C VAL A 322 5.66 -26.27 6.28
N GLY A 323 6.12 -27.04 5.28
CA GLY A 323 5.60 -26.99 3.92
C GLY A 323 4.40 -27.91 3.69
N PHE A 324 3.34 -27.38 3.07
CA PHE A 324 2.11 -28.09 2.69
C PHE A 324 1.90 -28.14 1.17
N GLN A 325 2.86 -27.71 0.36
CA GLN A 325 2.70 -27.62 -1.11
C GLN A 325 2.39 -28.99 -1.77
N ASN A 326 2.77 -30.10 -1.13
CA ASN A 326 2.47 -31.46 -1.58
C ASN A 326 1.18 -32.06 -0.95
N HIS A 327 0.42 -31.26 -0.20
CA HIS A 327 -0.79 -31.64 0.53
C HIS A 327 -1.97 -30.72 0.16
N PRO A 328 -2.38 -30.68 -1.12
CA PRO A 328 -3.40 -29.76 -1.62
C PRO A 328 -4.82 -30.06 -1.10
N ASP A 329 -4.99 -31.14 -0.33
CA ASP A 329 -6.22 -31.53 0.34
C ASP A 329 -6.49 -30.73 1.62
N ASN A 330 -5.56 -29.85 2.04
CA ASN A 330 -5.72 -28.97 3.18
C ASN A 330 -6.13 -27.57 2.71
N SER A 331 -7.32 -27.11 3.08
CA SER A 331 -7.84 -25.82 2.63
C SER A 331 -8.72 -25.12 3.66
N VAL A 332 -8.94 -23.83 3.42
CA VAL A 332 -9.93 -23.02 4.13
C VAL A 332 -10.88 -22.39 3.10
N THR A 333 -12.17 -22.42 3.39
CA THR A 333 -13.18 -21.66 2.65
C THR A 333 -13.49 -20.39 3.42
N ASP A 334 -13.28 -19.25 2.78
CA ASP A 334 -13.55 -17.93 3.33
C ASP A 334 -15.06 -17.61 3.30
N ALA A 335 -15.46 -16.52 3.96
CA ALA A 335 -16.86 -16.11 4.11
C ALA A 335 -17.64 -15.94 2.79
N ASP A 336 -16.95 -15.60 1.70
CA ASP A 336 -17.53 -15.45 0.36
C ASP A 336 -17.64 -16.76 -0.42
N GLY A 337 -17.21 -17.88 0.17
CA GLY A 337 -17.19 -19.20 -0.46
C GLY A 337 -15.93 -19.47 -1.28
N THR A 338 -14.96 -18.55 -1.31
CA THR A 338 -13.69 -18.78 -2.01
C THR A 338 -12.81 -19.74 -1.22
N VAL A 339 -12.21 -20.71 -1.92
CA VAL A 339 -11.37 -21.77 -1.33
C VAL A 339 -9.90 -21.45 -1.52
N PHE A 340 -9.13 -21.47 -0.44
CA PHE A 340 -7.69 -21.26 -0.44
C PHE A 340 -6.97 -22.50 0.10
N VAL A 341 -5.97 -22.99 -0.62
CA VAL A 341 -5.20 -24.19 -0.27
C VAL A 341 -4.01 -23.82 0.60
N LEU A 342 -3.81 -24.52 1.71
CA LEU A 342 -2.71 -24.31 2.65
C LEU A 342 -1.37 -24.58 1.95
N GLN A 343 -0.46 -23.62 2.01
CA GLN A 343 0.87 -23.70 1.39
C GLN A 343 1.95 -23.94 2.43
N GLN A 344 1.89 -23.24 3.56
CA GLN A 344 2.89 -23.36 4.63
C GLN A 344 2.38 -22.81 5.96
N ILE A 345 3.06 -23.19 7.04
CA ILE A 345 2.88 -22.65 8.40
C ILE A 345 4.22 -22.14 8.92
N HIS A 346 4.24 -20.97 9.55
CA HIS A 346 5.45 -20.39 10.15
C HIS A 346 5.14 -19.55 11.39
N PHE A 347 6.20 -19.06 12.08
CA PHE A 347 6.07 -18.41 13.38
C PHE A 347 6.79 -17.05 13.44
N HIS A 348 6.22 -16.13 14.22
CA HIS A 348 6.86 -14.88 14.59
C HIS A 348 7.04 -14.81 16.11
N SER A 349 8.14 -14.21 16.57
CA SER A 349 8.35 -13.88 17.99
C SER A 349 9.06 -12.52 18.12
N ALA A 350 8.42 -11.50 18.70
CA ALA A 350 7.05 -11.45 19.23
C ALA A 350 5.96 -11.57 18.13
N SER A 351 4.66 -11.44 18.46
CA SER A 351 3.61 -11.36 17.43
C SER A 351 3.81 -10.16 16.51
N GLU A 352 3.38 -10.27 15.27
CA GLU A 352 3.36 -9.13 14.33
C GLU A 352 2.13 -8.26 14.59
N HIS A 353 0.95 -8.89 14.70
CA HIS A 353 -0.27 -8.20 15.11
C HIS A 353 -0.23 -7.86 16.60
N ALA A 354 -0.85 -6.75 16.96
CA ALA A 354 -1.23 -6.44 18.32
C ALA A 354 -2.76 -6.43 18.44
N ILE A 355 -3.24 -6.61 19.68
CA ILE A 355 -4.63 -6.33 20.02
C ILE A 355 -4.62 -5.25 21.11
N ASP A 356 -5.35 -4.16 20.88
CA ASP A 356 -5.43 -2.98 21.75
C ASP A 356 -4.02 -2.46 22.17
N GLY A 357 -3.09 -2.43 21.21
CA GLY A 357 -1.71 -1.99 21.38
C GLY A 357 -0.78 -2.99 22.11
N ALA A 358 -1.25 -4.20 22.41
CA ALA A 358 -0.46 -5.23 23.08
C ALA A 358 -0.02 -6.35 22.13
N HIS A 359 1.31 -6.53 22.01
CA HIS A 359 1.89 -7.70 21.36
C HIS A 359 1.85 -8.94 22.26
N PHE A 360 1.76 -10.09 21.61
CA PHE A 360 1.76 -11.43 22.21
C PHE A 360 3.17 -12.06 22.13
N PRO A 361 3.51 -13.01 23.01
CA PRO A 361 4.82 -13.66 22.99
C PRO A 361 5.26 -14.26 21.64
N ALA A 362 4.30 -14.77 20.86
CA ALA A 362 4.52 -15.26 19.51
C ALA A 362 3.21 -15.25 18.70
N GLU A 363 3.32 -15.46 17.39
CA GLU A 363 2.20 -15.58 16.46
C GLU A 363 2.51 -16.66 15.43
N MET A 364 1.51 -17.44 15.04
CA MET A 364 1.61 -18.44 13.97
C MET A 364 0.82 -17.96 12.77
N HIS A 365 1.42 -18.03 11.58
CA HIS A 365 0.74 -17.79 10.31
C HIS A 365 0.55 -19.09 9.56
N MET A 366 -0.66 -19.33 9.09
CA MET A 366 -1.01 -20.37 8.13
C MET A 366 -1.34 -19.68 6.81
N VAL A 367 -0.48 -19.86 5.80
CA VAL A 367 -0.59 -19.17 4.52
C VAL A 367 -1.30 -20.05 3.51
N HIS A 368 -2.39 -19.54 2.93
CA HIS A 368 -3.18 -20.22 1.91
C HIS A 368 -3.17 -19.45 0.60
N GLN A 369 -3.37 -20.16 -0.50
CA GLN A 369 -3.40 -19.58 -1.84
C GLN A 369 -4.57 -20.12 -2.67
N HIS A 370 -5.24 -19.22 -3.40
CA HIS A 370 -6.22 -19.60 -4.40
C HIS A 370 -5.51 -20.18 -5.63
N GLN A 371 -5.85 -21.42 -6.01
CA GLN A 371 -5.09 -22.20 -6.99
C GLN A 371 -5.11 -21.62 -8.42
N GLU A 372 -6.13 -20.82 -8.79
CA GLU A 372 -6.25 -20.28 -10.14
C GLU A 372 -5.72 -18.84 -10.28
N THR A 373 -5.94 -18.00 -9.26
CA THR A 373 -5.61 -16.56 -9.31
C THR A 373 -4.28 -16.24 -8.62
N GLY A 374 -3.83 -17.09 -7.70
CA GLY A 374 -2.66 -16.84 -6.87
C GLY A 374 -2.92 -15.94 -5.66
N ASP A 375 -4.17 -15.48 -5.46
CA ASP A 375 -4.54 -14.63 -4.32
C ASP A 375 -4.26 -15.33 -2.99
N ALA A 376 -3.82 -14.55 -2.00
CA ALA A 376 -3.42 -15.08 -0.70
C ALA A 376 -4.46 -14.80 0.40
N LEU A 377 -4.62 -15.78 1.29
CA LEU A 377 -5.31 -15.63 2.55
C LEU A 377 -4.38 -16.13 3.66
N VAL A 378 -4.26 -15.40 4.75
CA VAL A 378 -3.46 -15.79 5.91
C VAL A 378 -4.35 -15.88 7.13
N VAL A 379 -4.31 -17.05 7.77
CA VAL A 379 -4.91 -17.29 9.08
C VAL A 379 -3.83 -17.12 10.14
N ALA A 380 -4.04 -16.21 11.09
CA ALA A 380 -3.11 -15.92 12.17
C ALA A 380 -3.65 -16.37 13.53
N VAL A 381 -2.78 -16.99 14.32
CA VAL A 381 -3.08 -17.47 15.69
C VAL A 381 -2.07 -16.87 16.65
N LEU A 382 -2.56 -16.09 17.62
CA LEU A 382 -1.75 -15.49 18.67
C LEU A 382 -1.37 -16.53 19.73
N LEU A 383 -0.15 -16.45 20.28
CA LEU A 383 0.39 -17.44 21.22
C LEU A 383 0.79 -16.78 22.55
N VAL A 384 0.35 -17.37 23.67
CA VAL A 384 0.59 -16.86 25.04
C VAL A 384 1.20 -17.91 25.96
N GLU A 385 1.75 -17.48 27.10
CA GLU A 385 2.17 -18.42 28.15
C GLU A 385 0.95 -19.18 28.70
N GLY A 386 1.03 -20.51 28.68
CA GLY A 386 -0.04 -21.40 29.11
C GLY A 386 0.40 -22.86 29.14
N THR A 387 -0.55 -23.76 28.84
CA THR A 387 -0.29 -25.21 28.77
C THR A 387 -0.34 -25.65 27.31
N THR A 388 0.78 -26.13 26.80
CA THR A 388 0.89 -26.65 25.43
C THR A 388 -0.17 -27.72 25.15
N PRO A 389 -1.01 -27.55 24.12
CA PRO A 389 -1.98 -28.56 23.74
C PRO A 389 -1.32 -29.87 23.30
N SER A 390 -2.08 -30.96 23.41
CA SER A 390 -1.67 -32.26 22.86
C SER A 390 -1.72 -32.27 21.33
N GLY A 391 -1.29 -33.37 20.71
CA GLY A 391 -1.42 -33.54 19.26
C GLY A 391 -0.40 -32.72 18.47
N ALA A 392 -0.84 -32.02 17.43
CA ALA A 392 -0.01 -31.25 16.51
C ALA A 392 0.94 -30.27 17.23
N TRP A 393 0.46 -29.56 18.26
CA TRP A 393 1.29 -28.65 19.05
C TRP A 393 2.44 -29.37 19.75
N THR A 394 2.16 -30.49 20.42
CA THR A 394 3.19 -31.27 21.11
C THR A 394 4.21 -31.83 20.12
N GLU A 395 3.76 -32.30 18.96
CA GLU A 395 4.64 -32.80 17.90
C GLU A 395 5.55 -31.67 17.40
N LEU A 396 4.98 -30.54 16.97
CA LEU A 396 5.73 -29.41 16.40
C LEU A 396 6.73 -28.82 17.42
N MET A 397 6.32 -28.63 18.67
CA MET A 397 7.23 -28.15 19.73
C MET A 397 8.32 -29.17 20.09
N THR A 398 8.03 -30.47 19.99
CA THR A 398 9.05 -31.50 20.19
C THR A 398 10.10 -31.46 19.08
N ARG A 399 9.69 -31.16 17.84
CA ARG A 399 10.62 -30.94 16.71
C ARG A 399 11.45 -29.67 16.89
N LEU A 400 10.82 -28.54 17.20
CA LEU A 400 11.55 -27.28 17.42
C LEU A 400 12.53 -27.32 18.59
N ARG A 401 12.26 -28.11 19.63
CA ARG A 401 13.18 -28.32 20.77
C ARG A 401 14.34 -29.25 20.45
N ALA A 402 14.30 -29.99 19.35
CA ALA A 402 15.40 -30.88 18.98
C ALA A 402 16.59 -30.09 18.44
N ASP A 403 17.81 -30.55 18.72
CA ASP A 403 19.01 -29.92 18.16
C ASP A 403 19.09 -30.14 16.64
N GLY A 404 19.08 -29.04 15.87
CA GLY A 404 19.16 -29.05 14.40
C GLY A 404 17.80 -28.92 13.71
N LEU A 405 17.80 -28.59 12.41
CA LEU A 405 16.56 -28.48 11.64
C LEU A 405 15.85 -29.84 11.60
N PRO A 406 14.58 -29.95 12.05
CA PRO A 406 13.86 -31.22 12.02
C PRO A 406 13.62 -31.64 10.57
N THR A 407 13.78 -32.92 10.25
CA THR A 407 13.61 -33.38 8.86
C THR A 407 12.15 -33.50 8.45
N GLU A 408 11.29 -34.08 9.30
CA GLU A 408 9.90 -34.37 8.95
C GLU A 408 8.98 -34.23 10.18
N VAL A 409 7.77 -33.73 9.94
CA VAL A 409 6.67 -33.69 10.91
C VAL A 409 5.43 -34.31 10.30
N SER A 410 4.55 -34.84 11.16
CA SER A 410 3.22 -35.28 10.75
C SER A 410 2.22 -34.71 11.73
N LEU A 411 1.25 -33.95 11.23
CA LEU A 411 0.29 -33.26 12.05
C LEU A 411 -1.03 -33.06 11.31
N ASP A 412 -2.10 -32.83 12.08
CA ASP A 412 -3.37 -32.31 11.56
C ASP A 412 -3.40 -30.80 11.83
N PRO A 413 -3.43 -29.94 10.79
CA PRO A 413 -3.42 -28.48 10.98
C PRO A 413 -4.63 -27.96 11.78
N ALA A 414 -5.75 -28.70 11.81
CA ALA A 414 -6.91 -28.32 12.62
C ALA A 414 -6.60 -28.30 14.12
N GLU A 415 -5.68 -29.15 14.59
CA GLU A 415 -5.27 -29.20 16.00
C GLU A 415 -4.39 -28.01 16.41
N LEU A 416 -4.01 -27.14 15.45
CA LEU A 416 -3.23 -25.92 15.71
C LEU A 416 -4.11 -24.68 15.91
N LEU A 417 -5.40 -24.75 15.57
CA LEU A 417 -6.35 -23.66 15.72
C LEU A 417 -6.83 -23.53 17.19
N PRO A 418 -7.27 -22.34 17.62
CA PRO A 418 -7.96 -22.17 18.90
C PRO A 418 -9.34 -22.88 18.92
N ASP A 419 -9.94 -23.01 20.11
CA ASP A 419 -11.26 -23.63 20.27
C ASP A 419 -12.39 -22.68 19.85
N ALA A 420 -12.21 -21.36 20.01
CA ALA A 420 -13.15 -20.34 19.56
C ALA A 420 -12.97 -19.98 18.09
N ASP A 421 -14.11 -19.67 17.45
CA ASP A 421 -14.18 -19.33 16.03
C ASP A 421 -14.16 -17.82 15.77
N ASP A 422 -14.07 -16.98 16.81
CA ASP A 422 -14.12 -15.52 16.68
C ASP A 422 -12.79 -14.97 16.11
N TYR A 423 -12.86 -14.15 15.06
CA TYR A 423 -11.67 -13.61 14.38
C TYR A 423 -11.85 -12.20 13.85
N PHE A 424 -10.75 -11.47 13.72
CA PHE A 424 -10.69 -10.23 12.96
C PHE A 424 -10.44 -10.50 11.48
N ALA A 425 -11.13 -9.77 10.60
CA ALA A 425 -10.90 -9.81 9.16
C ALA A 425 -10.57 -8.44 8.57
N TYR A 426 -9.52 -8.38 7.76
CA TYR A 426 -9.17 -7.19 6.98
C TYR A 426 -8.42 -7.56 5.69
N SER A 427 -8.31 -6.60 4.76
CA SER A 427 -7.47 -6.71 3.56
C SER A 427 -6.15 -6.00 3.81
N GLY A 428 -5.05 -6.70 3.61
CA GLY A 428 -3.71 -6.26 3.94
C GLY A 428 -2.66 -6.66 2.91
N SER A 429 -1.44 -6.87 3.39
CA SER A 429 -0.28 -7.27 2.58
C SER A 429 0.43 -8.50 3.14
N LEU A 430 1.44 -8.98 2.44
CA LEU A 430 2.47 -9.82 3.04
C LEU A 430 3.26 -8.98 4.08
N THR A 431 3.67 -9.62 5.17
CA THR A 431 4.48 -8.97 6.23
C THR A 431 5.98 -9.07 5.99
N THR A 432 6.39 -9.74 4.91
CA THR A 432 7.78 -9.80 4.44
C THR A 432 7.87 -9.31 3.00
N PRO A 433 9.05 -8.85 2.56
CA PRO A 433 9.24 -8.34 1.21
C PRO A 433 8.87 -9.39 0.14
N PRO A 434 8.23 -9.00 -0.98
CA PRO A 434 8.01 -7.63 -1.45
C PRO A 434 6.82 -6.88 -0.82
N ASN A 435 6.23 -7.40 0.26
CA ASN A 435 5.14 -6.76 0.99
C ASN A 435 3.90 -6.44 0.11
N SER A 436 3.63 -7.29 -0.88
CA SER A 436 2.50 -7.13 -1.82
C SER A 436 1.15 -7.10 -1.10
N GLU A 437 0.28 -6.16 -1.49
CA GLU A 437 -1.10 -6.01 -1.02
C GLU A 437 -2.07 -7.02 -1.66
N GLY A 438 -3.32 -7.01 -1.20
CA GLY A 438 -4.38 -7.90 -1.67
C GLY A 438 -4.49 -9.19 -0.86
N VAL A 439 -3.78 -9.30 0.27
CA VAL A 439 -3.83 -10.44 1.17
C VAL A 439 -5.06 -10.36 2.06
N ARG A 440 -5.80 -11.46 2.20
CA ARG A 440 -6.93 -11.56 3.14
C ARG A 440 -6.42 -12.04 4.50
N TRP A 441 -6.54 -11.23 5.53
CA TRP A 441 -6.13 -11.59 6.89
C TRP A 441 -7.31 -12.09 7.71
N ARG A 442 -7.12 -13.20 8.44
CA ARG A 442 -8.05 -13.78 9.40
C ARG A 442 -7.31 -14.02 10.70
N VAL A 443 -7.45 -13.13 11.68
CA VAL A 443 -6.67 -13.16 12.93
C VAL A 443 -7.57 -13.62 14.07
N PHE A 444 -7.35 -14.82 14.60
CA PHE A 444 -8.16 -15.32 15.71
C PHE A 444 -7.98 -14.46 16.97
N GLN A 445 -9.10 -14.19 17.65
CA GLN A 445 -9.09 -13.40 18.89
C GLN A 445 -8.62 -14.23 20.09
N GLU A 446 -8.99 -15.51 20.14
CA GLU A 446 -8.55 -16.41 21.21
C GLU A 446 -7.10 -16.86 20.95
N PRO A 447 -6.17 -16.57 21.86
CA PRO A 447 -4.81 -17.04 21.74
C PRO A 447 -4.68 -18.50 22.19
N VAL A 448 -3.73 -19.22 21.60
CA VAL A 448 -3.34 -20.57 22.07
C VAL A 448 -2.26 -20.47 23.14
N GLY A 449 -2.47 -21.17 24.26
CA GLY A 449 -1.50 -21.22 25.36
C GLY A 449 -0.38 -22.25 25.12
N LEU A 450 0.88 -21.84 25.21
CA LEU A 450 2.06 -22.71 25.12
C LEU A 450 2.91 -22.59 26.38
N SER A 451 3.58 -23.67 26.76
CA SER A 451 4.52 -23.62 27.88
C SER A 451 5.66 -22.65 27.58
N MET A 452 6.22 -22.03 28.63
CA MET A 452 7.40 -21.17 28.50
C MET A 452 8.56 -21.83 27.76
N ILE A 453 8.73 -23.14 27.91
CA ILE A 453 9.79 -23.90 27.23
C ILE A 453 9.53 -23.94 25.71
N ASP A 454 8.28 -24.01 25.30
CA ASP A 454 7.88 -24.10 23.90
C ASP A 454 7.89 -22.73 23.22
N LEU A 455 7.44 -21.68 23.91
CA LEU A 455 7.62 -20.29 23.45
C LEU A 455 9.10 -19.95 23.28
N GLU A 456 9.95 -20.36 24.23
CA GLU A 456 11.40 -20.16 24.13
C GLU A 456 12.02 -21.00 23.00
N ALA A 457 11.44 -22.16 22.67
CA ALA A 457 11.88 -22.96 21.53
C ALA A 457 11.60 -22.24 20.20
N ILE A 458 10.40 -21.67 20.03
CA ILE A 458 10.05 -20.84 18.86
C ILE A 458 11.02 -19.65 18.77
N ARG A 459 11.18 -18.90 19.87
CA ARG A 459 12.07 -17.73 19.93
C ARG A 459 13.51 -18.10 19.58
N SER A 460 14.02 -19.21 20.13
CA SER A 460 15.39 -19.68 19.90
C SER A 460 15.60 -20.17 18.48
N SER A 461 14.59 -20.82 17.90
CA SER A 461 14.68 -21.33 16.54
C SER A 461 14.71 -20.20 15.53
N ILE A 462 13.91 -19.15 15.73
CA ILE A 462 13.93 -17.90 14.96
C ILE A 462 15.27 -17.16 15.16
N ALA A 463 15.69 -16.95 16.41
CA ALA A 463 16.93 -16.24 16.74
C ALA A 463 18.22 -16.95 16.30
N SER A 464 18.13 -18.23 15.92
CA SER A 464 19.26 -18.97 15.35
C SER A 464 19.64 -18.48 13.95
N SER A 465 18.75 -17.74 13.28
CA SER A 465 19.08 -17.08 12.02
C SER A 465 20.01 -15.87 12.23
N ALA A 466 21.02 -15.76 11.37
CA ALA A 466 21.96 -14.65 11.35
C ALA A 466 21.32 -13.31 10.93
N THR A 467 20.24 -13.34 10.16
CA THR A 467 19.53 -12.16 9.65
C THR A 467 18.46 -11.66 10.60
N VAL A 468 18.12 -12.46 11.63
CA VAL A 468 17.14 -12.11 12.67
C VAL A 468 17.85 -11.78 13.98
N GLY A 469 18.71 -12.69 14.46
CA GLY A 469 19.44 -12.53 15.72
C GLY A 469 18.52 -12.33 16.93
N LEU A 470 18.90 -11.40 17.82
CA LEU A 470 18.16 -11.13 19.07
C LEU A 470 16.99 -10.15 18.91
N PHE A 471 16.74 -9.64 17.70
CA PHE A 471 15.77 -8.58 17.43
C PHE A 471 14.34 -9.10 17.26
N GLY A 472 14.15 -10.41 17.08
CA GLY A 472 12.87 -10.99 16.69
C GLY A 472 12.63 -10.87 15.18
N ASN A 473 11.63 -11.56 14.66
CA ASN A 473 11.27 -11.57 13.23
C ASN A 473 9.89 -10.97 12.96
N ASN A 474 9.43 -10.04 13.78
CA ASN A 474 8.16 -9.36 13.59
C ASN A 474 8.36 -7.99 12.96
N ARG A 475 7.70 -7.74 11.83
CA ARG A 475 7.59 -6.43 11.20
C ARG A 475 6.85 -5.49 12.16
N PRO A 476 7.25 -4.21 12.29
CA PRO A 476 6.46 -3.21 13.01
C PRO A 476 5.03 -3.09 12.48
N ILE A 477 4.10 -2.73 13.36
CA ILE A 477 2.71 -2.39 13.01
C ILE A 477 2.69 -1.28 11.98
N GLN A 478 1.82 -1.44 10.98
CA GLN A 478 1.55 -0.50 9.90
C GLN A 478 0.24 0.23 10.18
N GLU A 479 0.08 1.42 9.62
CA GLU A 479 -1.13 2.24 9.83
C GLU A 479 -2.36 1.59 9.21
N THR A 480 -3.48 1.57 9.95
CA THR A 480 -4.74 0.97 9.46
C THR A 480 -5.31 1.72 8.25
N ASN A 481 -5.03 3.03 8.13
CA ASN A 481 -5.54 3.91 7.06
C ASN A 481 -7.07 3.75 6.87
N SER A 482 -7.55 3.89 5.64
CA SER A 482 -8.96 3.74 5.27
C SER A 482 -9.55 2.32 5.41
N ARG A 483 -8.85 1.36 6.01
CA ARG A 483 -9.30 -0.04 6.06
C ARG A 483 -10.30 -0.25 7.18
N ILE A 484 -11.34 -1.02 6.86
CA ILE A 484 -12.29 -1.52 7.85
C ILE A 484 -11.79 -2.86 8.36
N VAL A 485 -11.66 -2.97 9.68
CA VAL A 485 -11.44 -4.25 10.38
C VAL A 485 -12.81 -4.78 10.80
N LEU A 486 -13.11 -6.01 10.40
CA LEU A 486 -14.33 -6.71 10.81
C LEU A 486 -14.02 -7.56 12.04
N ASP A 487 -14.93 -7.57 13.01
CA ASP A 487 -14.98 -8.49 14.15
C ASP A 487 -16.11 -9.49 13.86
N VAL A 488 -15.74 -10.73 13.54
CA VAL A 488 -16.62 -11.73 12.92
C VAL A 488 -17.05 -12.81 13.90
#